data_AF-A0A372Q2J0-F1
#
_entry.id   AF-A0A372Q2J0-F1
#
_cell.length_a   1.000
_cell.length_b   1.000
_cell.length_c   1.000
_cell.angle_alpha   90.00
_cell.angle_beta   90.00
_cell.angle_gamma   90.00
#
_symmetry.space_group_name_H-M   'P 1'
#
loop_
_entity.id
_entity.type
_entity.pdbx_description
1 polymer ?
#
loop_
_entity_poly.entity_id
_entity_poly.type
_entity_poly.pdbx_seq_one_letter_code
_entity_poly.pdbx_strand_id
1 'polypeptide(L)'
;MDSIEENKLKEIKNDFNEIDEEEVDSKRHEQKIKLTTLTITLRTAKRIDRLLSLSNKNFLIVDIFPNLDVVFFKSSSINVAAYECWLKIIETGEIISEEQGYEIYQQKKKEENSLRENILKQVKSVEYYYIDEESPRYYPDPDDEESPRYYPNNEESILPMDES
;
A
#
# COMPACT_ATOMS: atom_id res chain seq x y z
N MET A 1 62.14 25.47 4.34
CA MET A 1 60.95 24.66 4.69
C MET A 1 60.13 25.39 5.76
N ASP A 2 59.92 26.68 5.52
CA ASP A 2 58.64 27.33 5.22
C ASP A 2 57.49 27.04 6.19
N SER A 3 57.54 27.78 7.30
CA SER A 3 56.49 28.00 8.31
C SER A 3 55.10 28.35 7.74
N ILE A 4 55.01 28.63 6.43
CA ILE A 4 53.76 28.89 5.70
C ILE A 4 52.99 27.59 5.42
N GLU A 5 53.66 26.45 5.18
CA GLU A 5 53.00 25.15 4.95
C GLU A 5 52.41 24.56 6.24
N GLU A 6 53.11 24.72 7.37
CA GLU A 6 52.60 24.24 8.66
C GLU A 6 51.35 24.99 9.13
N ASN A 7 51.24 26.29 8.84
CA ASN A 7 50.06 27.08 9.18
C ASN A 7 48.86 26.74 8.28
N LYS A 8 49.08 26.49 6.99
CA LYS A 8 48.01 25.99 6.08
C LYS A 8 47.51 24.61 6.50
N LEU A 9 48.39 23.71 6.94
CA LEU A 9 48.00 22.39 7.44
C LEU A 9 47.24 22.45 8.78
N LYS A 10 47.45 23.48 9.60
CA LYS A 10 46.68 23.72 10.84
C LYS A 10 45.31 24.34 10.55
N GLU A 11 45.21 25.24 9.57
CA GLU A 11 43.94 25.79 9.09
C GLU A 11 43.06 24.68 8.49
N ILE A 12 43.62 23.83 7.62
CA ILE A 12 42.89 22.71 7.02
C ILE A 12 42.46 21.69 8.08
N LYS A 13 43.25 21.46 9.14
CA LYS A 13 42.85 20.54 10.23
C LYS A 13 41.76 21.10 11.14
N ASN A 14 41.69 22.42 11.30
CA ASN A 14 40.60 23.05 12.06
C ASN A 14 39.27 22.99 11.31
N ASP A 15 39.29 23.06 9.97
CA ASP A 15 38.06 22.95 9.16
C ASP A 15 37.45 21.53 9.14
N PHE A 16 38.20 20.50 9.56
CA PHE A 16 37.73 19.10 9.58
C PHE A 16 37.22 18.62 10.95
N ASN A 17 37.32 19.44 12.01
CA ASN A 17 37.01 19.02 13.39
C ASN A 17 35.79 19.72 14.01
N GLU A 18 34.93 20.35 13.20
CA GLU A 18 33.64 20.90 13.65
C GLU A 18 32.51 20.27 12.85
N ILE A 19 32.41 18.94 12.94
CA ILE A 19 31.15 18.24 12.73
C ILE A 19 30.80 17.69 14.10
N ASP A 20 29.97 18.43 14.82
CA ASP A 20 29.39 18.00 16.08
C ASP A 20 28.70 16.63 15.88
N GLU A 21 29.32 15.58 16.40
CA GLU A 21 28.78 14.21 16.41
C GLU A 21 27.48 14.09 17.25
N GLU A 22 27.04 15.16 17.90
CA GLU A 22 25.77 15.23 18.64
C GLU A 22 24.54 15.61 17.77
N GLU A 23 24.71 16.06 16.52
CA GLU A 23 23.58 16.46 15.66
C GLU A 23 23.20 15.43 14.57
N VAL A 24 23.69 14.19 14.68
CA VAL A 24 23.35 13.12 13.71
C VAL A 24 22.20 12.23 14.21
N ASP A 25 21.91 12.21 15.51
CA ASP A 25 20.94 11.27 16.10
C ASP A 25 19.50 11.82 16.24
N SER A 26 19.31 13.14 16.10
CA SER A 26 17.97 13.78 16.23
C SER A 26 17.14 13.79 14.94
N LYS A 27 17.75 13.46 13.80
CA LYS A 27 17.10 13.56 12.47
C LYS A 27 16.48 12.26 11.96
N ARG A 28 16.39 11.22 12.78
CA ARG A 28 15.39 10.16 12.59
C ARG A 28 14.06 10.62 13.17
N HIS A 29 13.53 11.73 12.66
CA HIS A 29 12.08 11.89 12.69
C HIS A 29 11.51 10.67 11.98
N GLU A 30 10.67 9.89 12.66
CA GLU A 30 9.87 8.85 12.04
C GLU A 30 9.16 9.46 10.83
N GLN A 31 9.73 9.26 9.63
CA GLN A 31 9.12 9.70 8.39
C GLN A 31 7.92 8.80 8.16
N LYS A 32 6.79 9.15 8.78
CA LYS A 32 5.52 8.47 8.58
C LYS A 32 5.13 8.65 7.12
N ILE A 33 5.28 7.59 6.33
CA ILE A 33 4.85 7.59 4.93
C ILE A 33 3.35 7.87 4.92
N LYS A 34 2.95 8.94 4.23
CA LYS A 34 1.54 9.28 4.08
C LYS A 34 0.83 8.14 3.34
N LEU A 35 -0.33 7.71 3.84
CA LEU A 35 -1.15 6.68 3.20
C LEU A 35 -1.46 6.99 1.72
N THR A 36 -1.62 8.27 1.40
CA THR A 36 -1.81 8.75 0.03
C THR A 36 -0.62 8.43 -0.86
N THR A 37 0.59 8.68 -0.39
CA THR A 37 1.84 8.34 -1.07
C THR A 37 1.91 6.83 -1.33
N LEU A 38 1.69 6.02 -0.29
CA LEU A 38 1.71 4.56 -0.41
C LEU A 38 0.68 4.05 -1.44
N THR A 39 -0.52 4.62 -1.43
CA THR A 39 -1.59 4.27 -2.37
C THR A 39 -1.21 4.61 -3.82
N ILE A 40 -0.61 5.80 -4.05
CA ILE A 40 -0.14 6.20 -5.38
C ILE A 40 0.99 5.28 -5.84
N THR A 41 1.96 4.98 -4.98
CA THR A 41 3.08 4.08 -5.30
C THR A 41 2.58 2.70 -5.68
N LEU A 42 1.67 2.11 -4.91
CA LEU A 42 1.09 0.79 -5.22
C LEU A 42 0.35 0.78 -6.56
N ARG A 43 -0.44 1.82 -6.86
CA ARG A 43 -1.15 1.93 -8.14
C ARG A 43 -0.17 2.07 -9.32
N THR A 44 0.89 2.87 -9.13
CA THR A 44 1.93 3.10 -10.14
C THR A 44 2.66 1.78 -10.43
N ALA A 45 3.08 1.06 -9.39
CA ALA A 45 3.73 -0.24 -9.51
C ALA A 45 2.84 -1.25 -10.24
N LYS A 46 1.54 -1.32 -9.90
CA LYS A 46 0.59 -2.21 -10.56
C LYS A 46 0.43 -1.88 -12.05
N ARG A 47 0.45 -0.60 -12.43
CA ARG A 47 0.41 -0.20 -13.84
C ARG A 47 1.67 -0.66 -14.58
N ILE A 48 2.86 -0.42 -14.01
CA ILE A 48 4.14 -0.86 -14.58
C ILE A 48 4.16 -2.39 -14.75
N ASP A 49 3.77 -3.16 -13.74
CA ASP A 49 3.76 -4.63 -13.84
C ASP A 49 2.83 -5.13 -14.95
N ARG A 50 1.66 -4.49 -15.13
CA ARG A 50 0.74 -4.84 -16.23
C ARG A 50 1.36 -4.57 -17.60
N LEU A 51 2.01 -3.43 -17.78
CA LEU A 51 2.73 -3.13 -19.01
C LEU A 51 3.83 -4.18 -19.26
N LEU A 52 4.65 -4.44 -18.25
CA LEU A 52 5.75 -5.40 -18.36
C LEU A 52 5.24 -6.79 -18.72
N SER A 53 4.12 -7.21 -18.14
CA SER A 53 3.47 -8.50 -18.43
C SER A 53 3.07 -8.64 -19.91
N LEU A 54 2.59 -7.56 -20.54
CA LEU A 54 2.29 -7.55 -21.98
C LEU A 54 3.56 -7.55 -22.84
N SER A 55 4.61 -6.89 -22.37
CA SER A 55 5.90 -6.82 -23.08
C SER A 55 6.81 -8.04 -22.87
N ASN A 56 6.29 -9.19 -22.41
CA ASN A 56 7.10 -10.36 -22.04
C ASN A 56 8.23 -10.04 -21.05
N LYS A 57 7.93 -9.20 -20.06
CA LYS A 57 8.87 -8.67 -19.05
C LYS A 57 10.09 -7.96 -19.63
N ASN A 58 9.98 -7.43 -20.85
CA ASN A 58 11.04 -6.67 -21.50
C ASN A 58 11.01 -5.21 -21.03
N PHE A 59 11.95 -4.85 -20.15
CA PHE A 59 12.08 -3.49 -19.61
C PHE A 59 12.47 -2.44 -20.66
N LEU A 60 13.01 -2.83 -21.81
CA LEU A 60 13.36 -1.90 -22.89
C LEU A 60 12.13 -1.12 -23.39
N ILE A 61 10.91 -1.62 -23.15
CA ILE A 61 9.68 -0.89 -23.47
C ILE A 61 9.63 0.49 -22.80
N VAL A 62 10.25 0.64 -21.62
CA VAL A 62 10.31 1.92 -20.91
C VAL A 62 11.34 2.86 -21.54
N ASP A 63 12.45 2.32 -22.04
CA ASP A 63 13.51 3.09 -22.67
C ASP A 63 13.18 3.55 -24.10
N ILE A 64 12.34 2.78 -24.82
CA ILE A 64 11.93 3.08 -26.20
C ILE A 64 11.05 4.35 -26.26
N PHE A 65 10.28 4.61 -25.22
CA PHE A 65 9.34 5.73 -25.17
C PHE A 65 9.81 6.77 -24.16
N PRO A 66 10.41 7.90 -24.59
CA PRO A 66 10.91 8.93 -23.67
C PRO A 66 9.80 9.57 -22.81
N ASN A 67 8.53 9.43 -23.24
CA ASN A 67 7.37 9.91 -22.51
C ASN A 67 6.91 8.95 -21.40
N LEU A 68 7.52 7.76 -21.30
CA LEU A 68 7.13 6.69 -20.38
C LEU A 68 7.89 6.74 -19.05
N ASP A 69 8.04 7.94 -18.49
CA ASP A 69 8.61 8.14 -17.17
C ASP A 69 7.70 7.58 -16.06
N VAL A 70 8.23 7.34 -14.86
CA VAL A 70 7.48 6.94 -13.65
C VAL A 70 6.28 7.86 -13.42
N VAL A 71 6.40 9.15 -13.75
CA VAL A 71 5.29 10.11 -13.67
C VAL A 71 4.11 9.72 -14.56
N PHE A 72 4.34 9.14 -15.74
CA PHE A 72 3.28 8.68 -16.66
C PHE A 72 2.33 7.68 -16.00
N PHE A 73 2.86 6.78 -15.17
CA PHE A 73 2.08 5.75 -14.52
C PHE A 73 1.26 6.25 -13.33
N LYS A 74 1.45 7.49 -12.87
CA LYS A 74 0.65 8.07 -11.79
C LYS A 74 -0.81 8.23 -12.22
N SER A 75 -1.75 8.10 -11.30
CA SER A 75 -3.18 8.25 -11.63
C SER A 75 -3.56 9.67 -12.05
N SER A 76 -2.72 10.66 -11.75
CA SER A 76 -2.91 12.07 -12.12
C SER A 76 -2.48 12.41 -13.55
N SER A 77 -1.59 11.63 -14.15
CA SER A 77 -1.04 11.89 -15.49
C SER A 77 -1.87 11.25 -16.60
N ILE A 78 -2.39 10.05 -16.35
CA ILE A 78 -3.23 9.33 -17.31
C ILE A 78 -4.45 8.73 -16.62
N ASN A 79 -5.61 9.02 -17.21
CA ASN A 79 -6.88 8.46 -16.78
C ASN A 79 -6.88 6.93 -17.02
N VAL A 80 -7.82 6.23 -16.41
CA VAL A 80 -7.81 4.76 -16.46
C VAL A 80 -8.21 4.21 -17.83
N ALA A 81 -9.15 4.86 -18.53
CA ALA A 81 -9.60 4.43 -19.85
C ALA A 81 -8.52 4.59 -20.91
N ALA A 82 -7.89 5.76 -20.98
CA ALA A 82 -6.75 6.05 -21.84
C ALA A 82 -5.58 5.10 -21.58
N TYR A 83 -5.36 4.70 -20.31
CA TYR A 83 -4.36 3.70 -19.99
C TYR A 83 -4.69 2.32 -20.56
N GLU A 84 -5.95 1.87 -20.50
CA GLU A 84 -6.36 0.60 -21.14
C GLU A 84 -6.25 0.68 -22.66
N CYS A 85 -6.62 1.80 -23.29
CA CYS A 85 -6.40 2.03 -24.72
C CYS A 85 -4.92 1.86 -25.08
N TRP A 86 -4.03 2.48 -24.30
CA TRP A 86 -2.58 2.39 -24.52
C TRP A 86 -2.04 0.97 -24.35
N LEU A 87 -2.51 0.23 -23.33
CA LEU A 87 -2.15 -1.18 -23.17
C LEU A 87 -2.63 -2.03 -24.34
N LYS A 88 -3.79 -1.73 -24.92
CA LYS A 88 -4.31 -2.47 -26.07
C LYS A 88 -3.45 -2.29 -27.31
N ILE A 89 -2.94 -1.09 -27.53
CA ILE A 89 -1.98 -0.81 -28.62
C ILE A 89 -0.71 -1.64 -28.46
N ILE A 90 -0.21 -1.84 -27.23
CA ILE A 90 0.99 -2.64 -26.99
C ILE A 90 0.71 -4.13 -27.17
N GLU A 91 -0.47 -4.58 -26.74
CA GLU A 91 -0.87 -5.99 -26.84
C GLU A 91 -1.17 -6.42 -28.27
N THR A 92 -1.96 -5.64 -29.01
CA THR A 92 -2.51 -6.04 -30.32
C THR A 92 -2.14 -5.09 -31.47
N GLY A 93 -1.59 -3.91 -31.17
CA GLY A 93 -1.38 -2.86 -32.18
C GLY A 93 -2.65 -2.09 -32.56
N GLU A 94 -3.79 -2.41 -31.96
CA GLU A 94 -5.08 -1.83 -32.31
C GLU A 94 -5.41 -0.59 -31.48
N ILE A 95 -6.00 0.41 -32.13
CA ILE A 95 -6.50 1.61 -31.48
C ILE A 95 -7.99 1.42 -31.19
N ILE A 96 -8.34 1.46 -29.90
CA ILE A 96 -9.72 1.38 -29.42
C ILE A 96 -10.21 2.74 -28.93
N SER A 97 -11.53 2.93 -28.85
CA SER A 97 -12.11 4.16 -28.30
C SER A 97 -11.93 4.25 -26.78
N GLU A 98 -12.08 5.45 -26.22
CA GLU A 98 -12.03 5.66 -24.77
C GLU A 98 -13.17 4.90 -24.05
N GLU A 99 -14.35 4.80 -24.65
CA GLU A 99 -15.48 4.04 -24.12
C GLU A 99 -15.13 2.55 -24.00
N GLN A 100 -14.55 1.97 -25.05
CA GLN A 100 -14.06 0.58 -25.03
C GLN A 100 -12.95 0.39 -23.98
N GLY A 101 -12.02 1.35 -23.84
CA GLY A 101 -11.01 1.33 -22.79
C GLY A 101 -11.62 1.33 -21.39
N TYR A 102 -12.68 2.10 -21.18
CA TYR A 102 -13.41 2.14 -19.91
C TYR A 102 -14.15 0.83 -19.63
N GLU A 103 -14.78 0.22 -20.64
CA GLU A 103 -15.43 -1.09 -20.52
C GLU A 103 -14.45 -2.18 -20.09
N ILE A 104 -13.27 -2.23 -20.72
CA ILE A 104 -12.19 -3.18 -20.37
C ILE A 104 -11.79 -3.00 -18.90
N TYR A 105 -11.63 -1.76 -18.45
CA TYR A 105 -11.31 -1.47 -17.06
C TYR A 105 -12.40 -1.98 -16.10
N GLN A 106 -13.67 -1.70 -16.38
CA GLN A 106 -14.77 -2.12 -15.50
C GLN A 106 -14.89 -3.64 -15.41
N GLN A 107 -14.70 -4.34 -16.53
CA GLN A 107 -14.70 -5.79 -16.56
C GLN A 107 -13.58 -6.37 -15.69
N LYS A 108 -12.34 -5.89 -15.85
CA LYS A 108 -11.19 -6.31 -15.03
C LYS A 108 -11.40 -6.02 -13.54
N LYS A 109 -11.98 -4.85 -13.22
CA LYS A 109 -12.31 -4.47 -11.83
C LYS A 109 -13.32 -5.44 -11.21
N LYS A 110 -14.33 -5.85 -11.97
CA LYS A 110 -15.34 -6.82 -11.54
C LYS A 110 -14.71 -8.19 -11.28
N GLU A 111 -13.85 -8.65 -12.19
CA GLU A 111 -13.12 -9.92 -12.05
C GLU A 111 -12.21 -9.94 -10.82
N GLU A 112 -11.42 -8.87 -10.62
CA GLU A 112 -10.52 -8.77 -9.46
C GLU A 112 -11.30 -8.73 -8.14
N ASN A 113 -12.42 -8.03 -8.07
CA ASN A 113 -13.27 -8.02 -6.89
C ASN A 113 -13.87 -9.40 -6.62
N SER A 114 -14.34 -10.10 -7.66
CA SER A 114 -14.87 -11.46 -7.52
C SER A 114 -13.81 -12.44 -7.00
N LEU A 115 -12.57 -12.33 -7.49
CA LEU A 115 -11.45 -13.14 -7.00
C LEU A 115 -11.17 -12.88 -5.52
N ARG A 116 -11.15 -11.61 -5.09
CA ARG A 116 -10.97 -11.23 -3.68
C ARG A 116 -12.07 -11.78 -2.79
N GLU A 117 -13.33 -11.70 -3.23
CA GLU A 117 -14.46 -12.27 -2.50
C GLU A 117 -14.35 -13.80 -2.37
N ASN A 118 -13.91 -14.49 -3.42
CA ASN A 118 -13.69 -15.93 -3.38
C ASN A 118 -12.59 -16.30 -2.38
N ILE A 119 -11.44 -15.61 -2.42
CA ILE A 119 -10.35 -15.82 -1.45
C ILE A 119 -10.86 -15.59 -0.02
N LEU A 120 -11.62 -14.51 0.22
CA LEU A 120 -12.18 -14.24 1.54
C LEU A 120 -13.13 -15.34 2.03
N LYS A 121 -13.96 -15.89 1.13
CA LYS A 121 -14.84 -17.03 1.45
C LYS A 121 -14.05 -18.28 1.82
N GLN A 122 -12.98 -18.58 1.08
CA GLN A 122 -12.10 -19.71 1.37
C GLN A 122 -11.44 -19.55 2.75
N VAL A 123 -10.84 -18.40 3.03
CA VAL A 123 -10.20 -18.12 4.33
C VAL A 123 -11.18 -18.27 5.48
N LYS A 124 -12.39 -17.71 5.37
CA LYS A 124 -13.44 -17.87 6.38
C LYS A 124 -13.85 -19.34 6.57
N SER A 125 -14.03 -20.09 5.48
CA SER A 125 -14.42 -21.50 5.59
C SER A 125 -13.37 -22.34 6.31
N VAL A 126 -12.08 -22.07 6.10
CA VAL A 126 -10.98 -22.74 6.80
C VAL A 126 -11.03 -22.46 8.30
N GLU A 127 -11.31 -21.21 8.69
CA GLU A 127 -11.43 -20.82 10.11
C GLU A 127 -12.54 -21.59 10.84
N TYR A 128 -13.68 -21.86 10.18
CA TYR A 128 -14.75 -22.70 10.76
C TYR A 128 -14.34 -24.17 10.97
N TYR A 129 -13.47 -24.74 10.13
CA TYR A 129 -13.00 -26.13 10.29
C TYR A 129 -11.95 -26.31 11.40
N TYR A 130 -11.37 -25.22 11.93
CA TYR A 130 -10.42 -25.26 13.06
C TYR A 130 -11.05 -24.89 14.41
N ILE A 131 -12.36 -24.60 14.47
CA ILE A 131 -13.06 -24.19 15.71
C ILE A 131 -13.85 -25.35 16.37
N ASP A 132 -14.04 -26.49 15.71
CA ASP A 132 -14.39 -27.78 16.34
C ASP A 132 -13.07 -28.58 16.47
N GLU A 133 -12.49 -28.93 17.61
CA GLU A 133 -13.08 -29.49 18.83
C GLU A 133 -12.27 -29.18 20.12
N GLU A 134 -11.38 -28.18 20.14
CA GLU A 134 -10.44 -28.04 21.28
C GLU A 134 -10.18 -26.59 21.75
N SER A 135 -11.10 -25.67 21.46
CA SER A 135 -11.07 -24.35 22.11
C SER A 135 -11.74 -24.46 23.48
N PRO A 136 -11.03 -24.30 24.61
CA PRO A 136 -11.64 -24.36 25.93
C PRO A 136 -12.70 -23.26 26.01
N ARG A 137 -13.98 -23.65 26.08
CA ARG A 137 -15.03 -22.73 26.49
C ARG A 137 -14.70 -22.34 27.93
N TYR A 138 -14.20 -21.13 28.13
CA TYR A 138 -14.06 -20.54 29.45
C TYR A 138 -15.48 -20.31 29.97
N TYR A 139 -16.03 -21.32 30.65
CA TYR A 139 -17.18 -21.09 31.51
C TYR A 139 -16.64 -20.33 32.72
N PRO A 140 -17.08 -19.09 32.98
CA PRO A 140 -16.67 -18.39 34.19
C PRO A 140 -17.13 -19.22 35.39
N ASP A 141 -16.18 -19.56 36.27
CA ASP A 141 -16.48 -20.28 37.51
C ASP A 141 -17.44 -19.43 38.35
N PRO A 142 -18.57 -19.99 38.82
CA PRO A 142 -19.58 -19.23 39.56
C PRO A 142 -19.07 -18.70 40.91
N ASP A 143 -17.92 -19.18 41.38
CA ASP A 143 -17.32 -18.85 42.68
C ASP A 143 -16.09 -17.92 42.55
N ASP A 144 -15.73 -17.48 41.35
CA ASP A 144 -14.67 -16.48 41.15
C ASP A 144 -15.23 -15.05 41.37
N GLU A 145 -15.24 -14.63 42.64
CA GLU A 145 -15.61 -13.28 43.08
C GLU A 145 -14.64 -12.17 42.59
N GLU A 146 -13.55 -12.53 41.89
CA GLU A 146 -12.57 -11.58 41.34
C GLU A 146 -12.72 -11.37 39.82
N SER A 147 -13.66 -12.08 39.18
CA SER A 147 -14.00 -11.87 37.77
C SER A 147 -14.82 -10.59 37.61
N PRO A 148 -14.37 -9.60 36.78
CA PRO A 148 -15.15 -8.38 36.56
C PRO A 148 -16.49 -8.75 35.94
N ARG A 149 -17.56 -8.76 36.75
CA ARG A 149 -18.92 -8.85 36.23
C ARG A 149 -19.14 -7.61 35.38
N TYR A 150 -18.96 -7.76 34.07
CA TYR A 150 -19.43 -6.78 33.10
C TYR A 150 -20.95 -6.83 33.12
N TYR A 151 -21.55 -6.14 34.09
CA TYR A 151 -22.93 -5.73 33.97
C TYR A 151 -22.95 -4.71 32.83
N PRO A 152 -23.69 -4.95 31.73
CA PRO A 152 -23.97 -3.89 30.80
C PRO A 152 -24.69 -2.80 31.57
N ASN A 153 -24.07 -1.62 31.65
CA ASN A 153 -24.65 -0.44 32.29
C ASN A 153 -25.95 -0.13 31.55
N ASN A 154 -27.08 -0.47 32.17
CA ASN A 154 -28.43 -0.40 31.61
C ASN A 154 -29.03 0.99 31.82
N GLU A 155 -28.26 2.03 31.50
CA GLU A 155 -28.73 3.41 31.42
C GLU A 155 -28.64 3.92 29.98
N GLU A 156 -29.31 3.23 29.05
CA GLU A 156 -29.87 3.89 27.86
C GLU A 156 -31.01 3.05 27.26
N SER A 157 -32.23 3.45 27.65
CA SER A 157 -33.50 3.29 26.95
C SER A 157 -33.92 1.88 26.49
N ILE A 158 -34.77 1.29 27.33
CA ILE A 158 -35.81 0.34 26.94
C ILE A 158 -36.67 1.00 25.84
N LEU A 159 -36.53 0.58 24.58
CA LEU A 159 -37.58 0.77 23.59
C LEU A 159 -38.60 -0.35 23.80
N PRO A 160 -39.89 -0.06 24.07
CA PRO A 160 -40.90 -1.11 24.10
C PRO A 160 -41.04 -1.67 22.68
N MET A 161 -40.82 -2.97 22.57
CA MET A 161 -41.14 -3.74 21.37
C MET A 161 -42.66 -3.88 21.32
N ASP A 162 -43.29 -3.24 20.34
CA ASP A 162 -44.73 -3.39 20.07
C ASP A 162 -45.03 -4.88 19.83
N GLU A 163 -45.89 -5.45 20.67
CA GLU A 163 -46.52 -6.75 20.42
C GLU A 163 -47.85 -6.53 19.70
N SER A 164 -47.98 -7.18 18.53
CA SER A 164 -49.18 -7.48 17.74
C SER A 164 -49.87 -6.37 16.94
#